data_AF-A0A0G4QHY7-F1
#
_entry.id   AF-A0A0G4QHY7-F1
#
_cell.length_a   1.000
_cell.length_b   1.000
_cell.length_c   1.000
_cell.angle_alpha   90.00
_cell.angle_beta   90.00
_cell.angle_gamma   90.00
#
_symmetry.space_group_name_H-M   'P 1'
#
loop_
_entity.id
_entity.type
_entity.pdbx_description
1 polymer ?
#
loop_
_entity_poly.entity_id
_entity_poly.type
_entity_poly.pdbx_seq_one_letter_code
_entity_poly.pdbx_strand_id
1 'polypeptide(L)'
;MRRTFSSYHPILYTLRVAQRRLFRSLSWRFSGRKYSKNVLPEQRLSYRYLKHTSKLISRRGESDIQLQYNKITNLKLVEKALDGIVIKPGEYFSFCYLAKNAVNPRPMRAGI
;
A
#
# COMPACT_ATOMS: atom_id res chain seq x y z
N MET A 1 -23.37 6.45 -19.38
CA MET A 1 -22.60 6.79 -18.15
C MET A 1 -22.25 8.28 -18.17
N ARG A 2 -22.71 9.06 -17.18
CA ARG A 2 -22.38 10.50 -17.08
C ARG A 2 -20.94 10.64 -16.57
N ARG A 3 -20.07 11.28 -17.36
CA ARG A 3 -18.70 11.61 -16.93
C ARG A 3 -18.77 12.73 -15.91
N THR A 4 -18.05 12.60 -14.79
CA THR A 4 -17.98 13.66 -13.78
C THR A 4 -17.26 14.88 -14.36
N PHE A 5 -17.68 16.09 -14.00
CA PHE A 5 -17.04 17.35 -14.47
C PHE A 5 -15.51 17.38 -14.23
N SER A 6 -15.03 16.67 -13.21
CA SER A 6 -13.60 16.49 -12.93
C SER A 6 -12.82 15.72 -14.01
N SER A 7 -13.50 15.04 -14.95
CA SER A 7 -12.87 14.32 -16.06
C SER A 7 -12.43 15.22 -17.20
N TYR A 8 -12.94 16.46 -17.24
CA TYR A 8 -12.74 17.37 -18.37
C TYR A 8 -11.49 18.25 -18.21
N HIS A 9 -11.14 18.62 -16.98
CA HIS A 9 -9.95 19.42 -16.70
C HIS A 9 -8.97 18.70 -15.75
N PRO A 10 -7.68 18.56 -16.11
CA PRO A 10 -6.69 17.86 -15.30
C PRO A 10 -6.49 18.49 -13.92
N ILE A 11 -6.69 19.80 -13.80
CA ILE A 11 -6.57 20.55 -12.53
C ILE A 11 -7.69 20.17 -11.55
N LEU A 12 -8.92 20.03 -12.03
CA LEU A 12 -10.05 19.61 -11.18
C LEU A 12 -9.87 18.17 -10.69
N TYR A 13 -9.31 17.32 -11.54
CA TYR A 13 -8.95 15.96 -11.16
C TYR A 13 -7.89 15.93 -10.06
N THR A 14 -6.76 16.64 -10.23
CA THR A 14 -5.68 16.66 -9.23
C THR A 14 -6.15 17.26 -7.90
N LEU A 15 -6.95 18.32 -7.93
CA LEU A 15 -7.53 18.93 -6.74
C LEU A 15 -8.48 17.96 -6.01
N ARG A 16 -9.32 17.24 -6.74
CA ARG A 16 -10.22 16.23 -6.15
C ARG A 16 -9.46 15.06 -5.53
N VAL A 17 -8.37 14.64 -6.17
CA VAL A 17 -7.48 13.60 -5.63
C VAL A 17 -6.77 14.10 -4.36
N ALA A 18 -6.24 15.33 -4.38
CA ALA A 18 -5.61 15.95 -3.21
C ALA A 18 -6.59 16.08 -2.04
N GLN A 19 -7.82 16.54 -2.29
CA GLN A 19 -8.89 16.59 -1.30
C GLN A 19 -9.10 15.22 -0.64
N ARG A 20 -9.30 14.16 -1.43
CA ARG A 20 -9.52 12.81 -0.88
C ARG A 20 -8.32 12.31 -0.06
N ARG A 21 -7.09 12.61 -0.48
CA ARG A 21 -5.86 12.28 0.27
C ARG A 21 -5.80 13.02 1.61
N LEU A 22 -6.17 14.30 1.64
CA LEU A 22 -6.24 15.10 2.86
C LEU A 22 -7.30 14.55 3.82
N PHE A 23 -8.53 14.32 3.35
CA PHE A 23 -9.59 13.73 4.19
C PHE A 23 -9.20 12.38 4.79
N ARG A 24 -8.56 11.51 4.02
CA ARG A 24 -8.04 10.23 4.53
C ARG A 24 -6.96 10.45 5.59
N SER A 25 -6.05 11.39 5.36
CA SER A 25 -4.96 11.70 6.29
C SER A 25 -5.49 12.27 7.60
N LEU A 26 -6.48 13.16 7.53
CA LEU A 26 -7.18 13.70 8.69
C LEU A 26 -7.93 12.60 9.43
N SER A 27 -8.65 11.72 8.73
CA SER A 27 -9.32 10.57 9.34
C SER A 27 -8.36 9.71 10.15
N TRP A 28 -7.14 9.43 9.67
CA TRP A 28 -6.15 8.71 10.48
C TRP A 28 -5.68 9.47 11.72
N ARG A 29 -5.57 10.81 11.64
CA ARG A 29 -5.18 11.65 12.78
C ARG A 29 -6.31 11.74 13.83
N PHE A 30 -7.56 11.84 13.39
CA PHE A 30 -8.73 11.98 14.26
C PHE A 30 -9.33 10.66 14.72
N SER A 31 -8.94 9.53 14.13
CA SER A 31 -9.49 8.21 14.48
C SER A 31 -9.17 7.76 15.92
N GLY A 32 -8.33 8.47 16.67
CA GLY A 32 -7.91 8.08 18.03
C GLY A 32 -7.10 6.79 18.12
N ARG A 33 -6.89 6.09 16.99
CA ARG A 33 -6.16 4.82 16.90
C ARG A 33 -4.66 5.09 16.86
N LYS A 34 -3.92 4.38 17.70
CA LYS A 34 -2.46 4.35 17.63
C LYS A 34 -2.06 3.34 16.56
N TYR A 35 -1.62 3.81 15.40
CA TYR A 35 -1.11 2.92 14.35
C TYR A 35 0.33 2.51 14.66
N SER A 36 0.65 1.23 14.50
CA SER A 36 2.01 0.72 14.68
C SER A 36 2.95 1.35 13.66
N LYS A 37 4.07 1.89 14.15
CA LYS A 37 5.13 2.52 13.32
C LYS A 37 6.53 2.07 13.73
N ASN A 38 6.64 1.35 14.84
CA ASN A 38 7.92 0.94 15.38
C ASN A 38 8.47 -0.18 14.52
N VAL A 39 9.61 0.09 13.89
CA VAL A 39 10.38 -0.92 13.17
C VAL A 39 11.51 -1.36 14.09
N LEU A 40 11.64 -2.66 14.33
CA LEU A 40 12.79 -3.27 14.98
C LEU A 40 13.58 -4.03 13.90
N PRO A 41 14.44 -3.33 13.14
CA PRO A 41 15.10 -3.93 11.98
C PRO A 41 16.11 -5.02 12.36
N GLU A 42 16.68 -4.95 13.57
CA GLU A 42 17.77 -5.85 13.99
C GLU A 42 17.34 -6.95 14.97
N GLN A 43 16.17 -6.82 15.60
CA GLN A 43 15.74 -7.74 16.65
C GLN A 43 14.63 -8.67 16.14
N ARG A 44 15.03 -9.84 15.66
CA ARG A 44 14.07 -10.92 15.39
C ARG A 44 13.41 -11.33 16.70
N LEU A 45 12.09 -11.41 16.70
CA LEU A 45 11.33 -11.97 17.83
C LEU A 45 11.85 -13.39 18.13
N SER A 46 12.03 -13.69 19.41
CA SER A 46 12.60 -14.97 19.88
C SER A 46 11.80 -16.19 19.43
N TYR A 47 10.50 -16.01 19.14
CA TYR A 47 9.62 -17.08 18.71
C TYR A 47 8.84 -16.69 17.45
N ARG A 48 8.75 -17.63 16.50
CA ARG A 48 7.95 -17.50 15.29
C ARG A 48 6.65 -18.29 15.46
N TYR A 49 5.51 -17.59 15.51
CA TYR A 49 4.20 -18.22 15.68
C TYR A 49 3.65 -18.82 14.38
N LEU A 50 3.69 -18.06 13.28
CA LEU A 50 3.13 -18.49 11.99
C LEU A 50 4.01 -18.02 10.84
N LYS A 51 4.17 -18.88 9.83
CA LYS A 51 4.82 -18.55 8.56
C LYS A 51 3.83 -18.82 7.44
N HIS A 52 3.60 -17.80 6.61
CA HIS A 52 2.80 -17.93 5.40
C HIS A 52 3.61 -17.45 4.20
N THR A 53 3.59 -18.23 3.12
CA THR A 53 4.17 -17.86 1.84
C THR A 53 3.19 -18.22 0.74
N SER A 54 2.85 -17.26 -0.11
CA SER A 54 1.98 -17.46 -1.26
C SER A 54 2.77 -17.26 -2.55
N LYS A 55 2.46 -18.06 -3.58
CA LYS A 55 3.04 -17.87 -4.91
C LYS A 55 2.47 -16.60 -5.55
N LEU A 56 3.35 -15.63 -5.86
CA LEU A 56 2.94 -14.33 -6.43
C LEU A 56 2.81 -14.35 -7.97
N ILE A 57 3.53 -15.24 -8.66
CA ILE A 57 3.48 -15.39 -10.13
C ILE A 57 2.73 -16.67 -10.47
N SER A 58 1.68 -16.55 -11.28
CA SER A 58 0.95 -17.70 -11.83
C SER A 58 0.81 -17.57 -13.33
N ARG A 59 1.18 -18.62 -14.07
CA ARG A 59 0.97 -18.72 -15.53
C ARG A 59 -0.42 -19.22 -15.90
N ARG A 60 -1.30 -19.46 -14.92
CA ARG A 60 -2.57 -20.17 -15.10
C ARG A 60 -3.78 -19.26 -15.37
N GLY A 61 -3.58 -18.03 -15.85
CA GLY A 61 -4.69 -17.11 -16.09
C GLY A 61 -4.41 -16.08 -17.17
N GLU A 62 -5.49 -15.51 -17.71
CA GLU A 62 -5.55 -14.52 -18.80
C GLU A 62 -4.89 -13.15 -18.47
N SER A 63 -4.26 -13.01 -17.30
CA SER A 63 -3.59 -11.78 -16.92
C SER A 63 -2.21 -11.68 -17.56
N ASP A 64 -1.91 -10.54 -18.19
CA ASP A 64 -0.56 -10.24 -18.69
C ASP A 64 0.49 -10.45 -17.59
N ILE A 65 1.51 -11.24 -17.92
CA ILE A 65 2.65 -11.57 -17.07
C ILE A 65 3.38 -10.28 -16.63
N GLN A 66 3.44 -9.26 -17.49
CA GLN A 66 4.07 -7.99 -17.17
C GLN A 66 3.36 -7.25 -16.03
N LEU A 67 2.03 -7.34 -15.94
CA LEU A 67 1.27 -6.77 -14.83
C LEU A 67 1.57 -7.49 -13.50
N GLN A 68 1.79 -8.81 -13.55
CA GLN A 68 2.19 -9.57 -12.36
C GLN A 68 3.60 -9.16 -11.88
N TYR A 69 4.54 -8.96 -12.80
CA TYR A 69 5.88 -8.44 -12.45
C TYR A 69 5.82 -7.04 -11.86
N ASN A 70 5.04 -6.12 -12.44
CA ASN A 70 4.84 -4.77 -11.91
C ASN A 70 4.23 -4.80 -10.50
N LYS A 71 3.25 -5.68 -10.26
CA LYS A 71 2.68 -5.91 -8.93
C LYS A 71 3.75 -6.36 -7.94
N ILE A 72 4.62 -7.29 -8.33
CA ILE A 72 5.71 -7.77 -7.47
C ILE A 72 6.71 -6.67 -7.16
N THR A 73 7.11 -5.86 -8.14
CA THR A 73 7.97 -4.71 -7.89
C THR A 73 7.35 -3.75 -6.88
N ASN A 74 6.05 -3.47 -7.00
CA ASN A 74 5.34 -2.61 -6.05
C ASN A 74 5.25 -3.23 -4.65
N LEU A 75 5.01 -4.55 -4.55
CA LEU A 75 5.01 -5.25 -3.27
C LEU A 75 6.39 -5.19 -2.61
N LYS A 76 7.49 -5.34 -3.36
CA LYS A 76 8.87 -5.19 -2.83
C LYS A 76 9.15 -3.78 -2.31
N LEU A 77 8.58 -2.73 -2.92
CA LEU A 77 8.69 -1.36 -2.40
C LEU A 77 7.98 -1.21 -1.07
N VAL A 78 6.80 -1.83 -0.93
CA VAL A 78 6.00 -1.78 0.31
C VAL A 78 6.59 -2.69 1.39
N GLU A 79 7.18 -3.82 1.02
CA GLU A 79 7.83 -4.77 1.93
C GLU A 79 8.85 -4.06 2.82
N LYS A 80 9.68 -3.18 2.26
CA LYS A 80 10.65 -2.38 3.04
C LYS A 80 10.03 -1.51 4.13
N ALA A 81 8.78 -1.09 3.95
CA ALA A 81 8.06 -0.29 4.93
C ALA A 81 7.30 -1.15 5.96
N LEU A 82 7.10 -2.44 5.68
CA LEU A 82 6.35 -3.39 6.53
C LEU A 82 7.26 -4.32 7.32
N ASP A 83 8.44 -4.61 6.79
CA ASP A 83 9.38 -5.53 7.42
C ASP A 83 9.81 -5.00 8.80
N GLY A 84 9.83 -5.89 9.79
CA GLY A 84 10.19 -5.55 11.16
C GLY A 84 9.17 -4.71 11.95
N ILE A 85 7.94 -4.49 11.46
CA ILE A 85 6.91 -3.79 12.25
C ILE A 85 6.49 -4.63 13.45
N VAL A 86 6.55 -4.01 14.63
CA VAL A 86 6.05 -4.58 15.88
C VAL A 86 4.77 -3.87 16.30
N ILE A 87 3.73 -4.67 16.56
CA ILE A 87 2.43 -4.20 17.02
C ILE A 87 2.40 -4.32 18.54
N LYS A 88 2.39 -3.19 19.25
CA LYS A 88 2.27 -3.17 20.72
C LYS A 88 0.80 -3.30 21.16
N PRO A 89 0.53 -3.68 22.42
CA PRO A 89 -0.82 -3.67 22.96
C PRO A 89 -1.50 -2.31 22.78
N GLY A 90 -2.73 -2.31 22.25
CA GLY A 90 -3.49 -1.09 21.95
C GLY A 90 -3.09 -0.37 20.66
N GLU A 91 -2.13 -0.91 19.90
CA GLU A 91 -1.81 -0.43 18.55
C GLU A 91 -2.57 -1.21 17.46
N TYR A 92 -2.76 -0.55 16.32
CA TYR A 92 -3.42 -1.10 15.14
C TYR A 92 -2.45 -1.21 13.97
N PHE A 93 -2.45 -2.36 13.33
CA PHE A 93 -1.81 -2.55 12.03
C PHE A 93 -2.73 -2.07 10.91
N SER A 94 -2.21 -1.22 10.02
CA SER A 94 -2.94 -0.80 8.81
C SER A 94 -2.00 -0.77 7.62
N PHE A 95 -2.21 -1.70 6.69
CA PHE A 95 -1.44 -1.80 5.46
C PHE A 95 -1.40 -0.48 4.68
N CYS A 96 -2.55 0.16 4.44
CA CYS A 96 -2.63 1.41 3.68
C CYS A 96 -1.95 2.58 4.39
N TYR A 97 -1.93 2.60 5.72
CA TYR A 97 -1.26 3.64 6.49
C TYR A 97 0.26 3.54 6.36
N LEU A 98 0.78 2.31 6.39
CA LEU A 98 2.20 2.01 6.32
C LEU A 98 2.74 2.14 4.90
N ALA A 99 2.00 1.61 3.92
CA ALA A 99 2.38 1.64 2.51
C ALA A 99 2.32 3.06 1.88
N LYS A 100 1.69 4.05 2.54
CA LYS A 100 1.50 5.40 1.96
C LYS A 100 2.81 6.12 1.62
N ASN A 101 3.90 5.78 2.32
CA ASN A 101 5.21 6.38 2.14
C ASN A 101 6.09 5.58 1.16
N ALA A 102 5.59 4.49 0.57
CA ALA A 102 6.36 3.71 -0.39
C ALA A 102 6.70 4.58 -1.61
N VAL A 103 8.00 4.74 -1.88
CA VAL A 103 8.51 5.67 -2.89
C VAL A 103 8.41 5.05 -4.28
N ASN A 104 7.84 5.81 -5.23
CA ASN A 104 7.80 5.55 -6.67
C ASN A 104 7.27 4.16 -7.10
N PRO A 105 5.97 3.86 -6.89
CA PRO A 105 5.37 2.65 -7.43
C PRO A 105 5.42 2.65 -8.96
N ARG A 106 5.73 1.50 -9.56
CA ARG A 106 5.62 1.30 -11.00
C ARG A 106 4.15 1.34 -11.44
N PRO A 107 3.84 2.01 -12.56
CA PRO A 107 2.48 2.00 -13.10
C PRO A 107 2.09 0.59 -13.53
N MET A 108 0.87 0.18 -13.22
CA MET A 108 0.28 -1.05 -13.75
C MET A 108 -0.21 -0.82 -15.17
N ARG A 109 0.72 -0.94 -16.11
CA ARG A 109 0.46 -0.93 -17.57
C ARG A 109 0.97 -2.25 -18.15
N ALA A 110 0.14 -2.86 -18.99
CA ALA A 110 0.53 -3.99 -19.83
C ALA A 110 1.57 -3.53 -20.85
N GLY A 111 2.38 -4.45 -21.37
CA GLY A 111 3.18 -4.18 -22.56
C GLY A 111 2.24 -3.78 -23.70
N ILE A 112 2.63 -2.74 -24.46
CA ILE A 112 1.96 -2.37 -25.71
C ILE A 112 2.27 -3.46 -26.73
#